data_AF-A0A210PMY5-F1
#
_entry.id   AF-A0A210PMY5-F1
#
_cell.length_a   1.000
_cell.length_b   1.000
_cell.length_c   1.000
_cell.angle_alpha   90.00
_cell.angle_beta   90.00
_cell.angle_gamma   90.00
#
_symmetry.space_group_name_H-M   'P 1'
#
loop_
_entity.id
_entity.type
_entity.pdbx_description
1 polymer ?
#
loop_
_entity_poly.entity_id
_entity_poly.type
_entity_poly.pdbx_seq_one_letter_code
_entity_poly.pdbx_strand_id
1 'polypeptide(L)'
;MTAMSPFTPPIIKRLLGFKKGDSSEREDKWSEKAVKSLVKKLKKTGGLDELEKAITTQELNTKCITIPRSLDGRLQVSHRKGLPHVIYCRLWRWPDLQNHQELKAIEQCEYAFYLKRDEVCVNPYHYVRVEAPVLPPVLVPRHTEVPDKLPQLEDYDAMTVPGNTDFPTGSNEMFNIPDGVDVSPSPPLDAQPVTYKEPAFWCSIAYYELNNRVGETFHASQPSLTVDGFTDPSNSERFCLGLLSNINRTQQVEMTRRHIGKGVRLYYIGGEVFAECLSESAVFVQSPNCNQRYGWHPATVCKIPPGCNLKIFNNQEFAALLAQSVNQGFESVYQLTRMCTIRMSFVKGWGAEYRRQTVTSTPCWIEIHLNGPLQWLDRVLTQMGSPGLPCSSMS
;
A
#
# COMPACT_ATOMS: atom_id res chain seq x y z
N MET A 1 -36.60 -14.47 4.97
CA MET A 1 -37.58 -13.43 4.56
C MET A 1 -38.09 -12.73 5.81
N THR A 2 -37.47 -11.62 6.19
CA THR A 2 -37.82 -10.88 7.41
C THR A 2 -39.03 -9.99 7.14
N ALA A 3 -40.11 -10.16 7.91
CA ALA A 3 -41.35 -9.41 7.73
C ALA A 3 -41.14 -7.92 8.01
N MET A 4 -41.30 -7.08 6.97
CA MET A 4 -41.22 -5.63 7.09
C MET A 4 -42.52 -5.03 7.62
N SER A 5 -42.40 -3.93 8.38
CA SER A 5 -43.53 -3.21 8.96
C SER A 5 -44.53 -2.74 7.87
N PRO A 6 -45.86 -2.94 8.06
CA PRO A 6 -46.89 -2.70 7.05
C PRO A 6 -47.08 -1.22 6.65
N PHE A 7 -46.38 -0.28 7.29
CA PHE A 7 -46.52 1.17 7.06
C PHE A 7 -45.29 1.81 6.39
N THR A 8 -44.43 1.02 5.75
CA THR A 8 -43.22 1.57 5.10
C THR A 8 -43.57 2.15 3.73
N PRO A 9 -43.31 3.45 3.46
CA PRO A 9 -43.58 4.07 2.17
C PRO A 9 -42.98 3.27 1.00
N PRO A 10 -43.68 3.12 -0.15
CA PRO A 10 -43.25 2.27 -1.26
C PRO A 10 -41.82 2.56 -1.74
N ILE A 11 -41.43 3.83 -1.75
CA ILE A 11 -40.09 4.27 -2.15
C ILE A 11 -38.99 3.76 -1.22
N ILE A 12 -39.23 3.68 0.09
CA ILE A 12 -38.25 3.13 1.04
C ILE A 12 -38.05 1.64 0.79
N LYS A 13 -39.14 0.91 0.50
CA LYS A 13 -39.08 -0.52 0.16
C LYS A 13 -38.27 -0.75 -1.12
N ARG A 14 -38.49 0.07 -2.15
CA ARG A 14 -37.69 0.03 -3.40
C ARG A 14 -36.21 0.28 -3.12
N LEU A 15 -35.88 1.38 -2.43
CA LEU A 15 -34.49 1.75 -2.12
C LEU A 15 -33.76 0.70 -1.28
N LEU A 16 -34.45 0.06 -0.34
CA LEU A 16 -33.90 -1.07 0.43
C LEU A 16 -33.71 -2.33 -0.42
N GLY A 17 -34.51 -2.52 -1.47
CA GLY A 17 -34.34 -3.60 -2.44
C GLY A 17 -33.04 -3.52 -3.26
N PHE A 18 -32.46 -2.32 -3.39
CA PHE A 18 -31.15 -2.12 -4.03
C PHE A 18 -29.96 -2.23 -3.06
N LYS A 19 -30.20 -2.48 -1.77
CA LYS A 19 -29.14 -2.64 -0.78
C LYS A 19 -28.20 -3.78 -1.20
N LYS A 20 -26.89 -3.57 -1.01
CA LYS A 20 -25.86 -4.60 -1.19
C LYS A 20 -25.40 -5.15 0.17
N GLY A 21 -24.89 -6.38 0.17
CA GLY A 21 -24.33 -7.05 1.35
C GLY A 21 -25.28 -8.02 2.03
N ASP A 22 -24.73 -8.79 2.96
CA ASP A 22 -25.46 -9.86 3.64
C ASP A 22 -26.50 -9.31 4.64
N SER A 23 -27.61 -10.03 4.80
CA SER A 23 -28.80 -9.54 5.51
C SER A 23 -28.84 -10.07 6.94
N SER A 24 -28.18 -9.38 7.88
CA SER A 24 -28.41 -9.60 9.32
C SER A 24 -29.58 -8.74 9.81
N GLU A 25 -30.44 -9.27 10.69
CA GLU A 25 -31.60 -8.52 11.21
C GLU A 25 -31.22 -7.17 11.84
N ARG A 26 -30.03 -7.10 12.46
CA ARG A 26 -29.53 -5.90 13.12
C ARG A 26 -29.11 -4.84 12.10
N GLU A 27 -28.47 -5.25 11.00
CA GLU A 27 -28.11 -4.33 9.93
C GLU A 27 -29.32 -3.89 9.12
N ASP A 28 -30.29 -4.76 8.87
CA ASP A 28 -31.48 -4.40 8.11
C ASP A 28 -32.30 -3.31 8.82
N LYS A 29 -32.47 -3.43 10.15
CA LYS A 29 -33.09 -2.37 10.97
C LYS A 29 -32.31 -1.06 10.91
N TRP A 30 -30.98 -1.12 10.80
CA TRP A 30 -30.15 0.07 10.68
C TRP A 30 -30.25 0.70 9.29
N SER A 31 -30.18 -0.11 8.23
CA SER A 31 -30.37 0.27 6.83
C SER A 31 -31.72 0.95 6.61
N GLU A 32 -32.80 0.38 7.15
CA GLU A 32 -34.14 0.95 7.09
C GLU A 32 -34.19 2.36 7.71
N LYS A 33 -33.56 2.55 8.87
CA LYS A 33 -33.45 3.86 9.52
C LYS A 33 -32.61 4.84 8.70
N ALA A 34 -31.52 4.39 8.08
CA ALA A 34 -30.66 5.21 7.23
C ALA A 34 -31.41 5.73 6.00
N VAL A 35 -32.14 4.85 5.31
CA VAL A 35 -32.96 5.19 4.13
C VAL A 35 -34.14 6.08 4.53
N LYS A 36 -34.84 5.77 5.63
CA LYS A 36 -35.93 6.63 6.15
C LYS A 36 -35.45 8.05 6.44
N SER A 37 -34.27 8.18 7.07
CA SER A 37 -33.65 9.48 7.35
C SER A 37 -33.30 10.23 6.06
N LEU A 38 -32.74 9.54 5.05
CA LEU A 38 -32.42 10.15 3.77
C LEU A 38 -33.67 10.64 3.04
N VAL A 39 -34.67 9.78 2.89
CA VAL A 39 -35.92 10.10 2.19
C VAL A 39 -36.61 11.30 2.85
N LYS A 40 -36.61 11.38 4.19
CA LYS A 40 -37.16 12.54 4.91
C LYS A 40 -36.42 13.84 4.59
N LYS A 41 -35.09 13.80 4.42
CA LYS A 41 -34.28 14.96 4.03
C LYS A 41 -34.53 15.36 2.57
N LEU A 42 -34.52 14.38 1.66
CA LEU A 42 -34.69 14.62 0.22
C LEU A 42 -36.10 15.08 -0.16
N LYS A 43 -37.13 14.67 0.59
CA LYS A 43 -38.48 15.22 0.43
C LYS A 43 -38.56 16.73 0.67
N LYS A 44 -37.64 17.30 1.47
CA LYS A 44 -37.59 18.74 1.71
C LYS A 44 -36.83 19.49 0.62
N THR A 45 -35.81 18.86 0.04
CA THR A 45 -34.94 19.47 -0.98
C THR A 45 -35.35 19.17 -2.41
N GLY A 46 -36.31 18.25 -2.63
CA GLY A 46 -36.76 17.84 -3.96
C GLY A 46 -35.84 16.82 -4.65
N GLY A 47 -34.80 16.30 -3.97
CA GLY A 47 -33.81 15.39 -4.57
C GLY A 47 -34.20 13.90 -4.60
N LEU A 48 -35.46 13.56 -4.30
CA LEU A 48 -35.89 12.17 -4.13
C LEU A 48 -35.99 11.41 -5.47
N ASP A 49 -36.54 12.07 -6.50
CA ASP A 49 -36.68 11.47 -7.83
C ASP A 49 -35.30 11.23 -8.47
N GLU A 50 -34.36 12.16 -8.25
CA GLU A 50 -32.99 12.00 -8.75
C GLU A 50 -32.23 10.88 -8.01
N LEU A 51 -32.54 10.63 -6.73
CA LEU A 51 -32.01 9.46 -6.02
C LEU A 51 -32.53 8.14 -6.60
N GLU A 52 -33.83 8.05 -6.86
CA GLU A 52 -34.42 6.86 -7.46
C GLU A 52 -33.86 6.60 -8.86
N LYS A 53 -33.74 7.67 -9.66
CA LYS A 53 -33.11 7.62 -10.98
C LYS A 53 -31.65 7.18 -10.89
N ALA A 54 -30.83 7.78 -10.02
CA ALA A 54 -29.43 7.44 -9.89
C ALA A 54 -29.20 5.98 -9.48
N ILE A 55 -29.99 5.47 -8.53
CA ILE A 55 -29.86 4.08 -8.07
C ILE A 55 -30.32 3.08 -9.13
N THR A 56 -31.33 3.44 -9.92
CA THR A 56 -31.88 2.55 -10.94
C THR A 56 -31.03 2.52 -12.21
N THR A 57 -30.57 3.69 -12.67
CA THR A 57 -29.74 3.83 -13.89
C THR A 57 -28.27 3.50 -13.66
N GLN A 58 -27.77 3.68 -12.43
CA GLN A 58 -26.37 3.48 -12.07
C GLN A 58 -25.38 4.36 -12.86
N GLU A 59 -25.86 5.50 -13.36
CA GLU A 59 -25.07 6.40 -14.20
C GLU A 59 -24.38 7.51 -13.42
N LEU A 60 -23.16 7.83 -13.85
CA LEU A 60 -22.33 8.92 -13.31
C LEU A 60 -22.90 10.31 -13.68
N ASN A 61 -23.57 10.42 -14.84
CA ASN A 61 -24.13 11.67 -15.40
C ASN A 61 -25.50 12.04 -14.81
N THR A 62 -25.70 11.75 -13.52
CA THR A 62 -26.90 12.15 -12.78
C THR A 62 -26.62 13.41 -11.97
N LYS A 63 -27.66 14.13 -11.54
CA LYS A 63 -27.47 15.32 -10.69
C LYS A 63 -26.94 14.95 -9.31
N CYS A 64 -26.28 15.90 -8.64
CA CYS A 64 -25.87 15.71 -7.26
C CYS A 64 -27.11 15.55 -6.37
N ILE A 65 -27.06 14.55 -5.50
CA ILE A 65 -28.09 14.33 -4.48
C ILE A 65 -27.53 14.87 -3.19
N THR A 66 -27.99 16.04 -2.75
CA THR A 66 -27.37 16.75 -1.63
C THR A 66 -28.16 16.62 -0.33
N ILE A 67 -27.44 16.63 0.78
CA ILE A 67 -28.02 16.85 2.12
C ILE A 67 -27.24 17.93 2.87
N PRO A 68 -27.87 18.64 3.83
CA PRO A 68 -27.17 19.61 4.67
C PRO A 68 -26.02 18.97 5.46
N ARG A 69 -24.87 19.63 5.47
CA ARG A 69 -23.69 19.25 6.24
C ARG A 69 -23.88 19.61 7.72
N SER A 70 -23.55 18.69 8.62
CA SER A 70 -23.49 18.98 10.06
C SER A 70 -22.19 19.71 10.43
N LEU A 71 -22.15 20.36 11.60
CA LEU A 71 -20.96 21.06 12.12
C LEU A 71 -19.70 20.17 12.14
N ASP A 72 -19.86 18.88 12.47
CA ASP A 72 -18.76 17.91 12.50
C ASP A 72 -18.65 17.07 11.20
N GLY A 73 -19.44 17.37 10.18
CA GLY A 73 -19.48 16.67 8.91
C GLY A 73 -20.05 15.24 8.95
N ARG A 74 -20.49 14.74 10.11
CA ARG A 74 -20.98 13.37 10.30
C ARG A 74 -22.51 13.33 10.46
N LEU A 75 -23.12 12.37 9.78
CA LEU A 75 -24.53 12.03 9.94
C LEU A 75 -24.70 10.99 11.05
N GLN A 76 -25.60 11.28 11.99
CA GLN A 76 -26.04 10.30 12.99
C GLN A 76 -27.27 9.54 12.49
N VAL A 77 -27.15 8.21 12.44
CA VAL A 77 -28.26 7.30 12.15
C VAL A 77 -28.38 6.33 13.32
N SER A 78 -29.48 6.46 14.07
CA SER A 78 -29.69 5.68 15.31
C SER A 78 -28.55 5.96 16.30
N HIS A 79 -27.84 4.92 16.74
CA HIS A 79 -26.68 4.99 17.65
C HIS A 79 -25.32 5.09 16.95
N ARG A 80 -25.27 5.16 15.59
CA ARG A 80 -24.02 5.22 14.83
C ARG A 80 -23.83 6.60 14.19
N LYS A 81 -22.60 7.14 14.27
CA LYS A 81 -22.18 8.35 13.53
C LYS A 81 -21.24 7.94 12.42
N GLY A 82 -21.45 8.45 11.22
CA GLY A 82 -20.61 8.17 10.06
C GLY A 82 -20.68 9.29 9.03
N LEU A 83 -19.81 9.25 8.04
CA LEU A 83 -19.79 10.23 6.96
C LEU A 83 -20.95 9.97 5.98
N PRO A 84 -21.74 10.98 5.57
CA PRO A 84 -22.93 10.77 4.76
C PRO A 84 -22.68 10.00 3.47
N HIS A 85 -21.71 10.43 2.68
CA HIS A 85 -21.35 9.78 1.42
C HIS A 85 -20.87 8.33 1.62
N VAL A 86 -20.10 8.06 2.68
CA VAL A 86 -19.67 6.69 3.02
C VAL A 86 -20.86 5.80 3.39
N ILE A 87 -21.79 6.29 4.22
CA ILE A 87 -22.97 5.54 4.64
C ILE A 87 -23.76 5.05 3.43
N TYR A 88 -24.03 5.95 2.48
CA TYR A 88 -24.89 5.64 1.33
C TYR A 88 -24.14 4.89 0.22
N CYS A 89 -22.86 5.16 0.00
CA CYS A 89 -22.03 4.31 -0.88
C CYS A 89 -21.92 2.88 -0.34
N ARG A 90 -21.74 2.72 0.97
CA ARG A 90 -21.70 1.40 1.62
C ARG A 90 -23.01 0.64 1.46
N LEU A 91 -24.14 1.35 1.58
CA LEU A 91 -25.46 0.76 1.50
C LEU A 91 -25.78 0.20 0.11
N TRP A 92 -25.47 0.95 -0.96
CA TRP A 92 -25.92 0.63 -2.33
C TRP A 92 -24.85 0.11 -3.27
N ARG A 93 -23.56 0.23 -2.94
CA ARG A 93 -22.46 -0.18 -3.84
C ARG A 93 -21.48 -1.14 -3.18
N TRP A 94 -20.84 -0.73 -2.09
CA TRP A 94 -19.70 -1.45 -1.50
C TRP A 94 -19.92 -1.76 -0.02
N PRO A 95 -20.53 -2.91 0.32
CA PRO A 95 -20.88 -3.26 1.71
C PRO A 95 -19.69 -3.32 2.67
N ASP A 96 -18.53 -3.67 2.12
CA ASP A 96 -17.23 -3.79 2.75
C ASP A 96 -16.51 -2.45 2.93
N LEU A 97 -17.06 -1.35 2.39
CA LEU A 97 -16.49 -0.01 2.54
C LEU A 97 -16.38 0.40 4.02
N GLN A 98 -15.16 0.71 4.46
CA GLN A 98 -14.90 1.09 5.85
C GLN A 98 -14.62 2.58 5.99
N ASN A 99 -13.90 3.16 5.02
CA ASN A 99 -13.35 4.50 5.18
C ASN A 99 -13.61 5.41 3.97
N HIS A 100 -13.70 6.73 4.22
CA HIS A 100 -13.99 7.69 3.15
C HIS A 100 -12.85 7.85 2.13
N GLN A 101 -11.63 7.49 2.50
CA GLN A 101 -10.46 7.60 1.63
C GLN A 101 -10.47 6.53 0.53
N GLU A 102 -11.27 5.47 0.69
CA GLU A 102 -11.53 4.48 -0.35
C GLU A 102 -12.45 5.05 -1.45
N LEU A 103 -12.98 6.26 -1.29
CA LEU A 103 -13.86 6.91 -2.25
C LEU A 103 -13.20 8.16 -2.82
N LYS A 104 -13.19 8.26 -4.14
CA LYS A 104 -12.86 9.49 -4.87
C LYS A 104 -14.12 10.01 -5.54
N ALA A 105 -14.45 11.29 -5.37
CA ALA A 105 -15.58 11.86 -6.10
C ALA A 105 -15.19 12.06 -7.58
N ILE A 106 -16.16 11.89 -8.47
CA ILE A 106 -15.99 12.21 -9.89
C ILE A 106 -15.83 13.73 -10.08
N GLU A 107 -15.19 14.14 -11.18
CA GLU A 107 -14.89 15.55 -11.45
C GLU A 107 -16.14 16.41 -11.63
N GLN A 108 -17.24 15.81 -12.10
CA GLN A 108 -18.52 16.47 -12.31
C GLN A 108 -19.31 16.70 -11.00
N CYS A 109 -18.83 16.20 -9.86
CA CYS A 109 -19.53 16.32 -8.59
C CYS A 109 -19.27 17.67 -7.92
N GLU A 110 -20.22 18.61 -8.08
CA GLU A 110 -20.12 19.97 -7.53
C GLU A 110 -20.24 20.05 -6.00
N TYR A 111 -20.75 19.00 -5.36
CA TYR A 111 -20.99 18.93 -3.92
C TYR A 111 -20.19 17.81 -3.24
N ALA A 112 -19.03 17.45 -3.81
CA ALA A 112 -18.15 16.45 -3.25
C ALA A 112 -17.76 16.77 -1.80
N PHE A 113 -17.59 15.72 -0.98
CA PHE A 113 -17.37 15.89 0.46
C PHE A 113 -16.11 16.70 0.79
N TYR A 114 -15.04 16.59 0.00
CA TYR A 114 -13.80 17.33 0.24
C TYR A 114 -13.91 18.84 -0.06
N LEU A 115 -14.93 19.29 -0.81
CA LEU A 115 -15.15 20.70 -1.16
C LEU A 115 -15.65 21.55 0.02
N LYS A 116 -16.03 20.91 1.14
CA LYS A 116 -16.46 21.57 2.38
C LYS A 116 -17.59 22.61 2.22
N ARG A 117 -18.48 22.42 1.23
CA ARG A 117 -19.70 23.23 1.08
C ARG A 117 -20.72 22.96 2.19
N ASP A 118 -21.73 23.83 2.30
CA ASP A 118 -22.85 23.71 3.25
C ASP A 118 -23.70 22.47 3.01
N GLU A 119 -23.62 21.92 1.81
CA GLU A 119 -24.26 20.67 1.43
C GLU A 119 -23.23 19.63 0.97
N VAL A 120 -23.58 18.36 1.11
CA VAL A 120 -22.76 17.23 0.72
C VAL A 120 -23.53 16.30 -0.21
N CYS A 121 -22.89 15.92 -1.32
CA CYS A 121 -23.40 14.91 -2.22
C CYS A 121 -23.39 13.53 -1.55
N VAL A 122 -24.50 12.81 -1.66
CA VAL A 122 -24.67 11.43 -1.18
C VAL A 122 -25.05 10.47 -2.30
N ASN A 123 -24.98 10.92 -3.56
CA ASN A 123 -25.17 10.06 -4.73
C ASN A 123 -24.06 9.00 -4.78
N PRO A 124 -24.37 7.70 -4.62
CA PRO A 124 -23.34 6.64 -4.63
C PRO A 124 -22.56 6.55 -5.93
N TYR A 125 -23.14 7.01 -7.04
CA TYR A 125 -22.53 6.99 -8.38
C TYR A 125 -21.70 8.24 -8.67
N HIS A 126 -21.69 9.23 -7.77
CA HIS A 126 -20.75 10.36 -7.84
C HIS A 126 -19.41 10.06 -7.15
N TYR A 127 -19.27 8.84 -6.62
CA TYR A 127 -18.05 8.35 -6.03
C TYR A 127 -17.59 7.12 -6.80
N VAL A 128 -16.29 7.01 -7.01
CA VAL A 128 -15.63 5.80 -7.51
C VAL A 128 -14.80 5.23 -6.37
N ARG A 129 -14.77 3.90 -6.27
CA ARG A 129 -13.88 3.25 -5.31
C ARG A 129 -12.45 3.40 -5.82
N VAL A 130 -11.54 3.72 -4.91
CA VAL A 130 -10.12 3.75 -5.22
C VAL A 130 -9.64 2.32 -5.30
N GLU A 131 -9.57 1.77 -6.51
CA GLU A 131 -8.96 0.47 -6.79
C GLU A 131 -7.44 0.64 -6.89
N ALA A 132 -6.70 -0.40 -6.46
CA ALA A 132 -5.26 -0.41 -6.66
C ALA A 132 -4.97 -0.51 -8.17
N PRO A 133 -4.14 0.39 -8.73
CA PRO A 133 -3.78 0.32 -10.13
C PRO A 133 -3.05 -0.98 -10.40
N VAL A 134 -3.34 -1.63 -11.54
CA VAL A 134 -2.61 -2.82 -11.98
C VAL A 134 -1.15 -2.43 -12.19
N LEU A 135 -0.25 -3.02 -11.41
CA LEU A 135 1.18 -2.75 -11.52
C LEU A 135 1.75 -3.53 -12.73
N PRO A 136 2.58 -2.90 -13.57
CA PRO A 136 3.20 -3.58 -14.69
C PRO A 136 4.13 -4.71 -14.18
N PRO A 137 4.22 -5.84 -14.89
CA PRO A 137 5.18 -6.88 -14.55
C PRO A 137 6.61 -6.36 -14.61
N VAL A 138 7.45 -6.75 -13.66
CA VAL A 138 8.89 -6.47 -13.70
C VAL A 138 9.54 -7.51 -14.61
N LEU A 139 10.25 -7.06 -15.64
CA LEU A 139 10.98 -7.93 -16.56
C LEU A 139 12.37 -8.22 -15.99
N VAL A 140 12.67 -9.49 -15.74
CA VAL A 140 13.98 -9.93 -15.26
C VAL A 140 14.78 -10.54 -16.43
N PRO A 141 15.94 -9.99 -16.80
CA PRO A 141 16.82 -10.60 -17.77
C PRO A 141 17.31 -11.96 -17.27
N ARG A 142 17.17 -13.01 -18.09
CA ARG A 142 17.81 -14.29 -17.80
C ARG A 142 19.33 -14.15 -17.95
N HIS A 143 20.08 -14.36 -16.87
CA HIS A 143 21.49 -14.72 -16.97
C HIS A 143 21.57 -16.18 -17.41
N THR A 144 21.72 -16.44 -18.71
CA THR A 144 22.19 -17.73 -19.23
C THR A 144 23.67 -17.89 -18.87
N GLU A 145 23.96 -18.25 -17.63
CA GLU A 145 25.23 -18.91 -17.32
C GLU A 145 25.08 -20.40 -17.64
N VAL A 146 25.25 -20.74 -18.92
CA VAL A 146 25.76 -22.05 -19.31
C VAL A 146 26.99 -21.78 -20.17
N PRO A 147 28.21 -21.91 -19.64
CA PRO A 147 29.38 -22.00 -20.49
C PRO A 147 29.27 -23.32 -21.25
N ASP A 148 28.84 -23.27 -22.51
CA ASP A 148 28.72 -24.44 -23.40
C ASP A 148 30.09 -24.97 -23.89
N LYS A 149 31.16 -24.61 -23.19
CA LYS A 149 32.51 -25.14 -23.40
C LYS A 149 33.18 -25.29 -22.04
N LEU A 150 33.12 -26.50 -21.49
CA LEU A 150 34.15 -26.99 -20.58
C LEU A 150 35.52 -26.72 -21.26
N PRO A 151 36.51 -26.11 -20.56
CA PRO A 151 37.87 -26.10 -21.07
C PRO A 151 38.29 -27.55 -21.29
N GLN A 152 38.65 -27.91 -22.52
CA GLN A 152 39.31 -29.19 -22.74
C GLN A 152 40.62 -29.15 -21.96
N LEU A 153 40.79 -30.08 -21.03
CA LEU A 153 42.07 -30.34 -20.41
C LEU A 153 43.01 -30.77 -21.53
N GLU A 154 43.99 -29.93 -21.87
CA GLU A 154 45.06 -30.32 -22.79
C GLU A 154 45.87 -31.44 -22.12
N ASP A 155 45.76 -32.64 -22.69
CA ASP A 155 46.54 -33.79 -22.31
C ASP A 155 48.03 -33.46 -22.44
N TYR A 156 48.72 -33.61 -21.32
CA TYR A 156 50.15 -33.45 -21.20
C TYR A 156 50.82 -34.70 -21.79
N ASP A 157 51.28 -34.64 -23.05
CA ASP A 157 52.30 -35.59 -23.51
C ASP A 157 53.17 -35.07 -24.67
N ALA A 158 54.49 -35.11 -24.37
CA ALA A 158 55.62 -35.36 -25.25
C ALA A 158 56.07 -34.38 -26.36
N MET A 159 57.26 -33.82 -26.10
CA MET A 159 58.46 -33.82 -26.96
C MET A 159 58.61 -32.81 -28.12
N THR A 160 59.54 -31.85 -27.90
CA THR A 160 60.61 -31.36 -28.80
C THR A 160 60.29 -30.94 -30.24
N VAL A 161 60.58 -29.67 -30.60
CA VAL A 161 61.78 -29.16 -31.33
C VAL A 161 61.61 -27.63 -31.56
N PRO A 162 62.62 -26.76 -31.35
CA PRO A 162 62.55 -25.35 -31.70
C PRO A 162 63.08 -25.11 -33.13
N GLY A 163 62.35 -24.34 -33.94
CA GLY A 163 62.79 -23.93 -35.28
C GLY A 163 62.46 -22.45 -35.54
N ASN A 164 63.48 -21.59 -35.46
CA ASN A 164 63.44 -20.21 -35.92
C ASN A 164 63.76 -20.18 -37.43
N THR A 165 63.02 -19.41 -38.25
CA THR A 165 63.51 -18.54 -39.36
C THR A 165 62.37 -17.91 -40.19
N ASP A 166 62.35 -16.57 -40.18
CA ASP A 166 62.13 -15.54 -41.22
C ASP A 166 61.09 -15.59 -42.39
N PHE A 167 60.57 -14.37 -42.66
CA PHE A 167 59.65 -13.77 -43.67
C PHE A 167 59.96 -14.01 -45.19
N PRO A 168 59.30 -13.33 -46.18
CA PRO A 168 57.88 -13.23 -46.58
C PRO A 168 57.67 -13.47 -48.12
N THR A 169 56.43 -13.32 -48.63
CA THR A 169 55.93 -13.12 -50.04
C THR A 169 54.83 -14.14 -50.37
N GLY A 170 53.73 -13.86 -51.06
CA GLY A 170 53.18 -12.69 -51.73
C GLY A 170 51.92 -13.14 -52.52
N SER A 171 50.95 -12.24 -52.68
CA SER A 171 49.87 -12.20 -53.71
C SER A 171 49.02 -13.45 -54.01
N ASN A 172 47.69 -13.34 -53.83
CA ASN A 172 46.81 -13.22 -55.00
C ASN A 172 45.40 -12.70 -54.66
N GLU A 173 44.86 -11.95 -55.60
CA GLU A 173 43.59 -11.24 -55.61
C GLU A 173 42.37 -12.18 -55.59
N MET A 174 41.25 -11.73 -55.01
CA MET A 174 40.00 -11.55 -55.77
C MET A 174 38.97 -10.80 -54.90
N PHE A 175 38.64 -9.59 -55.30
CA PHE A 175 37.42 -8.90 -54.88
C PHE A 175 36.22 -9.58 -55.53
N ASN A 176 35.24 -10.01 -54.73
CA ASN A 176 33.88 -10.22 -55.21
C ASN A 176 32.90 -9.96 -54.07
N ILE A 177 32.12 -8.89 -54.21
CA ILE A 177 30.89 -8.63 -53.45
C ILE A 177 29.80 -9.46 -54.12
N PRO A 178 28.91 -10.10 -53.35
CA PRO A 178 27.50 -9.80 -53.59
C PRO A 178 26.74 -9.41 -52.32
N ASP A 179 25.84 -8.48 -52.57
CA ASP A 179 24.70 -7.99 -51.81
C ASP A 179 24.03 -8.94 -50.81
N GLY A 180 23.52 -8.30 -49.75
CA GLY A 180 22.23 -8.67 -49.17
C GLY A 180 22.25 -9.58 -47.96
N VAL A 181 22.84 -9.12 -46.84
CA VAL A 181 22.47 -9.68 -45.53
C VAL A 181 21.29 -8.89 -44.99
N ASP A 182 20.13 -9.50 -45.11
CA ASP A 182 18.91 -9.18 -44.39
C ASP A 182 19.22 -9.04 -42.89
N VAL A 183 19.20 -7.80 -42.39
CA VAL A 183 19.28 -7.51 -40.97
C VAL A 183 17.91 -7.84 -40.38
N SER A 184 17.66 -9.13 -40.20
CA SER A 184 16.62 -9.59 -39.28
C SER A 184 17.06 -9.19 -37.88
N PRO A 185 16.34 -8.29 -37.17
CA PRO A 185 16.60 -8.08 -35.76
C PRO A 185 16.26 -9.38 -35.05
N SER A 186 17.27 -10.02 -34.46
CA SER A 186 17.07 -11.06 -33.45
C SER A 186 15.98 -10.63 -32.46
N PRO A 187 15.07 -11.54 -32.06
CA PRO A 187 14.00 -11.19 -31.14
C PRO A 187 14.58 -10.69 -29.80
N PRO A 188 13.87 -9.82 -29.06
CA PRO A 188 14.38 -9.24 -27.84
C PRO A 188 14.68 -10.32 -26.79
N LEU A 189 15.70 -10.04 -25.98
CA LEU A 189 16.12 -10.70 -24.75
C LEU A 189 15.00 -11.52 -24.08
N ASP A 190 15.32 -12.78 -23.78
CA ASP A 190 14.50 -13.77 -23.09
C ASP A 190 14.22 -13.35 -21.62
N ALA A 191 13.40 -12.31 -21.45
CA ALA A 191 13.07 -11.69 -20.17
C ALA A 191 11.81 -12.33 -19.57
N GLN A 192 11.88 -12.74 -18.31
CA GLN A 192 10.71 -13.31 -17.62
C GLN A 192 9.90 -12.22 -16.90
N PRO A 193 8.56 -12.17 -17.11
CA PRO A 193 7.70 -11.24 -16.39
C PRO A 193 7.36 -11.74 -14.98
N VAL A 194 7.71 -10.94 -13.97
CA VAL A 194 7.31 -11.17 -12.57
C VAL A 194 6.10 -10.31 -12.22
N THR A 195 4.95 -10.96 -12.02
CA THR A 195 3.69 -10.31 -11.66
C THR A 195 3.54 -10.10 -10.16
N TYR A 196 3.04 -8.92 -9.78
CA TYR A 196 2.64 -8.59 -8.41
C TYR A 196 1.37 -9.36 -8.02
N LYS A 197 1.32 -9.87 -6.79
CA LYS A 197 0.12 -10.46 -6.19
C LYS A 197 -0.05 -9.91 -4.78
N GLU A 198 -1.26 -9.50 -4.43
CA GLU A 198 -1.55 -9.01 -3.09
C GLU A 198 -1.54 -10.17 -2.08
N PRO A 199 -0.80 -10.06 -0.97
CA PRO A 199 -0.78 -11.07 0.09
C PRO A 199 -2.02 -10.99 0.98
N ALA A 200 -2.34 -12.07 1.68
CA ALA A 200 -3.44 -12.13 2.66
C ALA A 200 -3.27 -11.13 3.82
N PHE A 201 -2.03 -10.84 4.20
CA PHE A 201 -1.68 -9.79 5.15
C PHE A 201 -0.82 -8.77 4.44
N TRP A 202 -1.29 -7.52 4.31
CA TRP A 202 -0.59 -6.50 3.53
C TRP A 202 0.64 -5.95 4.27
N CYS A 203 0.63 -5.98 5.62
CA CYS A 203 1.82 -5.67 6.42
C CYS A 203 1.95 -6.50 7.69
N SER A 204 3.16 -6.55 8.21
CA SER A 204 3.51 -7.12 9.52
C SER A 204 4.19 -6.05 10.38
N ILE A 205 3.81 -5.93 11.65
CA ILE A 205 4.28 -4.86 12.54
C ILE A 205 4.93 -5.48 13.77
N ALA A 206 6.19 -5.13 14.03
CA ALA A 206 6.92 -5.49 15.23
C ALA A 206 7.10 -4.27 16.14
N TYR A 207 6.84 -4.44 17.45
CA TYR A 207 7.02 -3.38 18.44
C TYR A 207 8.34 -3.54 19.19
N TYR A 208 8.96 -2.40 19.48
CA TYR A 208 10.25 -2.31 20.13
C TYR A 208 10.24 -1.24 21.23
N GLU A 209 10.95 -1.56 22.31
CA GLU A 209 11.30 -0.62 23.37
C GLU A 209 12.83 -0.50 23.39
N LEU A 210 13.35 0.66 23.00
CA LEU A 210 14.78 0.87 22.76
C LEU A 210 15.30 -0.11 21.68
N ASN A 211 16.24 -0.98 22.02
CA ASN A 211 16.78 -2.02 21.14
C ASN A 211 16.15 -3.40 21.36
N ASN A 212 15.16 -3.53 22.25
CA ASN A 212 14.52 -4.80 22.59
C ASN A 212 13.20 -4.95 21.86
N ARG A 213 12.99 -6.10 21.23
CA ARG A 213 11.69 -6.48 20.66
C ARG A 213 10.75 -6.86 21.80
N VAL A 214 9.52 -6.35 21.76
CA VAL A 214 8.53 -6.54 22.82
C VAL A 214 7.22 -7.03 22.22
N GLY A 215 6.75 -8.19 22.68
CA GLY A 215 5.53 -8.82 22.19
C GLY A 215 5.69 -9.55 20.86
N GLU A 216 4.56 -10.07 20.36
CA GLU A 216 4.49 -10.77 19.09
C GLU A 216 4.36 -9.80 17.90
N THR A 217 4.67 -10.28 16.70
CA THR A 217 4.42 -9.52 15.46
C THR A 217 2.94 -9.53 15.15
N PHE A 218 2.38 -8.34 14.95
CA PHE A 218 1.01 -8.17 14.49
C PHE A 218 0.93 -8.30 12.96
N HIS A 219 -0.03 -9.05 12.45
CA HIS A 219 -0.22 -9.25 11.01
C HIS A 219 -1.54 -8.63 10.57
N ALA A 220 -1.48 -7.70 9.62
CA ALA A 220 -2.63 -6.90 9.21
C ALA A 220 -3.30 -7.47 7.97
N SER A 221 -4.51 -8.01 8.12
CA SER A 221 -5.34 -8.47 7.00
C SER A 221 -6.32 -7.40 6.52
N GLN A 222 -6.85 -6.59 7.45
CA GLN A 222 -7.77 -5.51 7.12
C GLN A 222 -7.04 -4.32 6.50
N PRO A 223 -7.66 -3.60 5.53
CA PRO A 223 -7.05 -2.46 4.85
C PRO A 223 -6.82 -1.26 5.77
N SER A 224 -7.40 -1.25 6.96
CA SER A 224 -7.16 -0.23 7.99
C SER A 224 -6.89 -0.93 9.33
N LEU A 225 -5.89 -0.44 10.06
CA LEU A 225 -5.60 -0.87 11.43
C LEU A 225 -5.15 0.33 12.28
N THR A 226 -5.27 0.21 13.60
CA THR A 226 -4.77 1.20 14.54
C THR A 226 -3.73 0.57 15.47
N VAL A 227 -2.55 1.17 15.58
CA VAL A 227 -1.56 0.81 16.60
C VAL A 227 -1.68 1.82 17.73
N ASP A 228 -2.13 1.38 18.90
CA ASP A 228 -2.49 2.27 20.01
C ASP A 228 -1.89 1.84 21.35
N GLY A 229 -2.00 2.69 22.36
CA GLY A 229 -1.46 2.47 23.71
C GLY A 229 -2.45 1.79 24.67
N PHE A 230 -3.59 1.30 24.18
CA PHE A 230 -4.63 0.69 25.02
C PHE A 230 -4.41 -0.83 25.17
N THR A 231 -5.39 -1.54 25.73
CA THR A 231 -5.22 -2.92 26.25
C THR A 231 -6.28 -3.89 25.75
N ASP A 232 -6.77 -3.72 24.51
CA ASP A 232 -7.75 -4.65 23.91
C ASP A 232 -7.02 -5.79 23.18
N PRO A 233 -7.08 -7.05 23.68
CA PRO A 233 -6.30 -8.16 23.13
C PRO A 233 -6.95 -8.85 21.93
N SER A 234 -8.24 -8.61 21.65
CA SER A 234 -9.03 -9.49 20.76
C SER A 234 -9.43 -8.85 19.43
N ASN A 235 -9.01 -7.60 19.18
CA ASN A 235 -9.43 -6.86 18.00
C ASN A 235 -8.38 -6.97 16.87
N SER A 236 -8.76 -7.63 15.77
CA SER A 236 -7.90 -7.83 14.60
C SER A 236 -7.59 -6.56 13.80
N GLU A 237 -8.25 -5.43 14.10
CA GLU A 237 -7.98 -4.11 13.53
C GLU A 237 -7.15 -3.23 14.47
N ARG A 238 -6.79 -3.72 15.66
CA ARG A 238 -6.06 -2.95 16.68
C ARG A 238 -4.85 -3.69 17.21
N PHE A 239 -3.68 -3.09 17.03
CA PHE A 239 -2.47 -3.53 17.68
C PHE A 239 -2.26 -2.72 18.97
N CYS A 240 -2.75 -3.27 20.07
CA CYS A 240 -2.73 -2.64 21.38
C CYS A 240 -1.37 -2.85 22.08
N LEU A 241 -0.54 -1.81 22.12
CA LEU A 241 0.78 -1.87 22.73
C LEU A 241 0.71 -1.86 24.27
N GLY A 242 -0.38 -1.37 24.85
CA GLY A 242 -0.55 -1.18 26.29
C GLY A 242 -0.51 -2.47 27.11
N LEU A 243 -0.97 -3.58 26.54
CA LEU A 243 -0.98 -4.91 27.18
C LEU A 243 0.37 -5.64 27.13
N LEU A 244 1.30 -5.18 26.28
CA LEU A 244 2.61 -5.83 26.14
C LEU A 244 3.48 -5.57 27.38
N SER A 245 3.99 -6.65 27.97
CA SER A 245 4.90 -6.62 29.12
C SER A 245 6.37 -6.61 28.67
N ASN A 246 7.22 -5.92 29.44
CA ASN A 246 8.66 -5.91 29.24
C ASN A 246 9.33 -5.73 30.61
N ILE A 247 10.18 -6.69 31.01
CA ILE A 247 10.91 -6.65 32.28
C ILE A 247 12.01 -5.60 32.30
N ASN A 248 12.56 -5.25 31.13
CA ASN A 248 13.64 -4.27 30.99
C ASN A 248 13.10 -2.84 30.78
N ARG A 249 11.83 -2.62 31.09
CA ARG A 249 11.16 -1.35 30.85
C ARG A 249 11.67 -0.28 31.81
N THR A 250 12.17 0.82 31.25
CA THR A 250 12.64 1.96 32.04
C THR A 250 11.51 2.97 32.28
N GLN A 251 11.66 3.85 33.29
CA GLN A 251 10.68 4.90 33.58
C GLN A 251 10.40 5.82 32.37
N GLN A 252 11.41 6.09 31.54
CA GLN A 252 11.23 6.89 30.31
C GLN A 252 10.32 6.19 29.30
N VAL A 253 10.44 4.87 29.17
CA VAL A 253 9.59 4.05 28.29
C VAL A 253 8.15 4.03 28.84
N GLU A 254 7.96 3.82 30.14
CA GLU A 254 6.62 3.87 30.76
C GLU A 254 5.92 5.21 30.54
N MET A 255 6.63 6.32 30.77
CA MET A 255 6.09 7.66 30.52
C MET A 255 5.72 7.86 29.05
N THR A 256 6.54 7.34 28.13
CA THR A 256 6.28 7.45 26.68
C THR A 256 5.05 6.64 26.28
N ARG A 257 4.90 5.42 26.81
CA ARG A 257 3.74 4.55 26.55
C ARG A 257 2.42 5.20 26.95
N ARG A 258 2.39 5.93 28.07
CA ARG A 258 1.18 6.67 28.52
C ARG A 258 0.73 7.73 27.51
N HIS A 259 1.65 8.29 26.73
CA HIS A 259 1.36 9.32 25.73
C HIS A 259 1.07 8.78 24.33
N ILE A 260 1.15 7.46 24.11
CA ILE A 260 0.74 6.86 22.84
C ILE A 260 -0.76 7.10 22.62
N GLY A 261 -1.60 6.86 23.64
CA GLY A 261 -3.04 7.08 23.56
C GLY A 261 -3.67 6.35 22.38
N LYS A 262 -4.39 7.08 21.51
CA LYS A 262 -4.98 6.53 20.27
C LYS A 262 -3.96 6.15 19.19
N GLY A 263 -2.68 6.52 19.39
CA GLY A 263 -1.55 6.09 18.57
C GLY A 263 -1.63 6.52 17.10
N VAL A 264 -1.42 5.57 16.18
CA VAL A 264 -1.38 5.82 14.74
C VAL A 264 -2.35 4.89 14.02
N ARG A 265 -3.08 5.44 13.05
CA ARG A 265 -3.88 4.66 12.11
C ARG A 265 -3.09 4.46 10.82
N LEU A 266 -2.95 3.21 10.41
CA LEU A 266 -2.36 2.83 9.13
C LEU A 266 -3.47 2.32 8.23
N TYR A 267 -3.50 2.80 6.99
CA TYR A 267 -4.45 2.31 6.01
C TYR A 267 -3.82 2.15 4.64
N TYR A 268 -4.20 1.06 3.97
CA TYR A 268 -3.79 0.66 2.63
C TYR A 268 -4.97 0.87 1.69
N ILE A 269 -4.83 1.80 0.75
CA ILE A 269 -5.89 2.17 -0.19
C ILE A 269 -5.26 2.41 -1.55
N GLY A 270 -5.74 1.72 -2.58
CA GLY A 270 -5.32 2.00 -3.95
C GLY A 270 -3.84 1.74 -4.24
N GLY A 271 -3.20 0.80 -3.54
CA GLY A 271 -1.75 0.58 -3.68
C GLY A 271 -0.89 1.60 -2.93
N GLU A 272 -1.49 2.43 -2.08
CA GLU A 272 -0.80 3.43 -1.26
C GLU A 272 -0.99 3.14 0.22
N VAL A 273 0.04 3.37 1.02
CA VAL A 273 -0.03 3.25 2.48
C VAL A 273 0.10 4.64 3.09
N PHE A 274 -0.80 4.94 4.01
CA PHE A 274 -0.81 6.19 4.75
C PHE A 274 -0.70 5.94 6.25
N ALA A 275 -0.09 6.90 6.95
CA ALA A 275 -0.06 6.96 8.40
C ALA A 275 -0.76 8.23 8.88
N GLU A 276 -1.70 8.09 9.80
CA GLU A 276 -2.43 9.20 10.43
C GLU A 276 -2.21 9.20 11.93
N CYS A 277 -1.77 10.33 12.47
CA CYS A 277 -1.52 10.48 13.88
C CYS A 277 -2.83 10.76 14.63
N LEU A 278 -3.36 9.74 15.32
CA LEU A 278 -4.53 9.87 16.19
C LEU A 278 -4.16 10.24 17.63
N SER A 279 -2.89 10.05 18.00
CA SER A 279 -2.32 10.45 19.28
C SER A 279 -2.29 11.98 19.43
N GLU A 280 -2.39 12.43 20.68
CA GLU A 280 -2.15 13.84 21.06
C GLU A 280 -0.67 14.22 21.01
N SER A 281 0.22 13.22 20.91
CA SER A 281 1.64 13.40 20.68
C SER A 281 1.99 13.07 19.23
N ALA A 282 2.98 13.78 18.67
CA ALA A 282 3.45 13.51 17.31
C ALA A 282 4.08 12.11 17.18
N VAL A 283 4.00 11.55 15.97
CA VAL A 283 4.75 10.36 15.55
C VAL A 283 5.81 10.73 14.54
N PHE A 284 6.88 9.95 14.47
CA PHE A 284 8.04 10.22 13.63
C PHE A 284 8.26 9.02 12.73
N VAL A 285 8.33 9.22 11.41
CA VAL A 285 8.33 8.14 10.42
C VAL A 285 9.56 8.24 9.55
N GLN A 286 10.27 7.13 9.40
CA GLN A 286 11.30 6.93 8.40
C GLN A 286 10.76 5.94 7.36
N SER A 287 10.40 6.47 6.20
CA SER A 287 10.03 5.65 5.03
C SER A 287 10.97 6.02 3.88
N PRO A 288 11.86 5.11 3.46
CA PRO A 288 12.74 5.34 2.32
C PRO A 288 11.98 5.66 1.03
N ASN A 289 10.82 5.01 0.79
CA ASN A 289 9.96 5.31 -0.37
C ASN A 289 9.42 6.74 -0.33
N CYS A 290 8.94 7.20 0.83
CA CYS A 290 8.48 8.57 1.01
C CYS A 290 9.63 9.57 0.82
N ASN A 291 10.80 9.29 1.41
CA ASN A 291 11.97 10.16 1.34
C ASN A 291 12.46 10.33 -0.10
N GLN A 292 12.51 9.24 -0.87
CA GLN A 292 12.90 9.27 -2.28
C GLN A 292 11.95 10.13 -3.12
N ARG A 293 10.63 10.05 -2.90
CA ARG A 293 9.64 10.87 -3.61
C ARG A 293 9.91 12.37 -3.48
N TYR A 294 10.32 12.81 -2.29
CA TYR A 294 10.61 14.22 -2.01
C TYR A 294 12.08 14.61 -2.26
N GLY A 295 12.91 13.68 -2.75
CA GLY A 295 14.34 13.93 -2.95
C GLY A 295 15.14 14.12 -1.66
N TRP A 296 14.64 13.58 -0.54
CA TRP A 296 15.32 13.61 0.75
C TRP A 296 16.25 12.43 0.92
N HIS A 297 17.23 12.57 1.82
CA HIS A 297 18.10 11.47 2.19
C HIS A 297 17.27 10.25 2.68
N PRO A 298 17.59 9.00 2.30
CA PRO A 298 16.78 7.83 2.66
C PRO A 298 16.58 7.63 4.17
N ALA A 299 17.52 8.12 4.98
CA ALA A 299 17.45 8.07 6.45
C ALA A 299 16.65 9.22 7.09
N THR A 300 16.07 10.14 6.31
CA THR A 300 15.27 11.27 6.82
C THR A 300 14.08 10.78 7.64
N VAL A 301 13.78 11.51 8.71
CA VAL A 301 12.68 11.20 9.63
C VAL A 301 11.65 12.32 9.57
N CYS A 302 10.45 11.99 9.09
CA CYS A 302 9.35 12.90 8.92
C CYS A 302 8.48 12.94 10.18
N LYS A 303 8.24 14.13 10.73
CA LYS A 303 7.32 14.32 11.85
C LYS A 303 5.87 14.42 11.34
N ILE A 304 4.98 13.62 11.89
CA ILE A 304 3.52 13.72 11.67
C ILE A 304 2.89 14.29 12.95
N PRO A 305 2.43 15.56 12.93
CA PRO A 305 1.74 16.16 14.07
C PRO A 305 0.38 15.49 14.37
N PRO A 306 -0.17 15.69 15.58
CA PRO A 306 -1.52 15.24 15.94
C PRO A 306 -2.58 15.67 14.94
N GLY A 307 -3.42 14.73 14.48
CA GLY A 307 -4.49 14.97 13.50
C GLY A 307 -4.03 15.09 12.05
N CYS A 308 -2.73 15.03 11.77
CA CYS A 308 -2.20 15.01 10.41
C CYS A 308 -2.06 13.58 9.88
N ASN A 309 -2.01 13.44 8.56
CA ASN A 309 -1.69 12.20 7.87
C ASN A 309 -0.58 12.42 6.83
N LEU A 310 0.14 11.35 6.51
CA LEU A 310 1.23 11.33 5.54
C LEU A 310 1.14 10.06 4.68
N LYS A 311 1.33 10.21 3.37
CA LYS A 311 1.51 9.07 2.45
C LYS A 311 2.92 8.50 2.63
N ILE A 312 3.00 7.37 3.31
CA ILE A 312 4.28 6.74 3.69
C ILE A 312 4.77 5.72 2.68
N PHE A 313 3.92 5.20 1.80
CA PHE A 313 4.35 4.28 0.74
C PHE A 313 3.44 4.39 -0.49
N ASN A 314 4.01 4.18 -1.68
CA ASN A 314 3.26 4.01 -2.93
C ASN A 314 3.85 2.84 -3.74
N ASN A 315 3.00 1.87 -4.10
CA ASN A 315 3.39 0.68 -4.83
C ASN A 315 3.84 0.96 -6.28
N GLN A 316 3.29 1.96 -6.96
CA GLN A 316 3.69 2.31 -8.32
C GLN A 316 5.10 2.89 -8.36
N GLU A 317 5.44 3.75 -7.39
CA GLU A 317 6.79 4.30 -7.26
C GLU A 317 7.80 3.21 -6.94
N PHE A 318 7.42 2.27 -6.07
CA PHE A 318 8.24 1.09 -5.79
C PHE A 318 8.40 0.19 -7.01
N ALA A 319 7.33 -0.04 -7.79
CA ALA A 319 7.36 -0.82 -9.02
C ALA A 319 8.35 -0.23 -10.05
N ALA A 320 8.27 1.08 -10.26
CA ALA A 320 9.15 1.80 -11.19
C ALA A 320 10.61 1.70 -10.75
N LEU A 321 10.87 1.87 -9.45
CA LEU A 321 12.21 1.73 -8.88
C LEU A 321 12.74 0.30 -9.01
N LEU A 322 11.90 -0.70 -8.70
CA LEU A 322 12.26 -2.11 -8.83
C LEU A 322 12.63 -2.46 -10.28
N ALA A 323 11.82 -2.06 -11.26
CA ALA A 323 12.10 -2.26 -12.67
C ALA A 323 13.41 -1.59 -13.12
N GLN A 324 13.72 -0.41 -12.58
CA GLN A 324 14.99 0.27 -12.86
C GLN A 324 16.18 -0.47 -12.23
N SER A 325 16.04 -0.91 -10.98
CA SER A 325 17.11 -1.58 -10.22
C SER A 325 17.46 -2.95 -10.76
N VAL A 326 16.54 -3.67 -11.43
CA VAL A 326 16.86 -4.95 -12.09
C VAL A 326 18.00 -4.79 -13.08
N ASN A 327 18.03 -3.69 -13.84
CA ASN A 327 19.11 -3.41 -14.80
C ASN A 327 20.45 -3.01 -14.15
N GLN A 328 20.45 -2.75 -12.83
CA GLN A 328 21.64 -2.37 -12.06
C GLN A 328 22.27 -3.56 -11.33
N GLY A 329 21.71 -4.76 -11.48
CA GLY A 329 22.23 -6.00 -10.90
C GLY A 329 21.68 -6.35 -9.52
N PHE A 330 22.10 -7.52 -9.02
CA PHE A 330 21.55 -8.17 -7.83
C PHE A 330 21.60 -7.29 -6.56
N GLU A 331 22.75 -6.68 -6.28
CA GLU A 331 22.95 -5.87 -5.06
C GLU A 331 21.99 -4.67 -4.99
N SER A 332 21.76 -4.01 -6.13
CA SER A 332 20.84 -2.89 -6.25
C SER A 332 19.41 -3.29 -5.91
N VAL A 333 18.97 -4.46 -6.38
CA VAL A 333 17.66 -5.03 -6.05
C VAL A 333 17.62 -5.47 -4.59
N TYR A 334 18.66 -6.11 -4.07
CA TYR A 334 18.72 -6.54 -2.68
C TYR A 334 18.60 -5.36 -1.70
N GLN A 335 19.19 -4.20 -2.02
CA GLN A 335 19.05 -2.98 -1.21
C GLN A 335 17.61 -2.45 -1.14
N LEU A 336 16.75 -2.77 -2.12
CA LEU A 336 15.33 -2.41 -2.08
C LEU A 336 14.56 -3.11 -0.96
N THR A 337 15.12 -4.16 -0.33
CA THR A 337 14.54 -4.73 0.90
C THR A 337 14.31 -3.66 1.96
N ARG A 338 15.21 -2.67 2.05
CA ARG A 338 15.09 -1.52 2.97
C ARG A 338 13.94 -0.60 2.62
N MET A 339 13.53 -0.53 1.35
CA MET A 339 12.38 0.28 0.91
C MET A 339 11.06 -0.30 1.43
N CYS A 340 11.00 -1.62 1.65
CA CYS A 340 9.82 -2.31 2.13
C CYS A 340 9.66 -2.26 3.67
N THR A 341 10.64 -1.67 4.37
CA THR A 341 10.63 -1.51 5.82
C THR A 341 10.44 -0.04 6.20
N ILE A 342 9.40 0.23 6.97
CA ILE A 342 9.09 1.57 7.49
C ILE A 342 9.24 1.54 9.01
N ARG A 343 9.92 2.53 9.56
CA ARG A 343 10.12 2.65 11.01
C ARG A 343 9.36 3.85 11.53
N MET A 344 8.67 3.68 12.65
CA MET A 344 7.90 4.75 13.26
C MET A 344 8.10 4.80 14.77
N SER A 345 8.45 5.97 15.30
CA SER A 345 8.56 6.21 16.74
C SER A 345 7.39 7.03 17.26
N PHE A 346 6.94 6.69 18.47
CA PHE A 346 5.89 7.42 19.16
C PHE A 346 6.50 8.48 20.08
N VAL A 347 5.92 9.69 20.08
CA VAL A 347 6.22 10.81 21.01
C VAL A 347 7.62 11.43 20.84
N LYS A 348 8.66 10.64 20.58
CA LYS A 348 10.06 11.08 20.54
C LYS A 348 10.64 10.89 19.13
N GLY A 349 11.20 11.96 18.56
CA GLY A 349 11.90 11.93 17.29
C GLY A 349 13.34 11.42 17.39
N TRP A 350 13.86 11.00 16.25
CA TRP A 350 15.27 10.63 16.04
C TRP A 350 15.75 11.11 14.67
N GLY A 351 17.06 11.04 14.43
CA GLY A 351 17.70 11.47 13.19
C GLY A 351 18.49 12.77 13.37
N ALA A 352 18.93 13.34 12.25
CA ALA A 352 19.84 14.49 12.22
C ALA A 352 19.35 15.72 13.02
N GLU A 353 18.02 15.92 13.08
CA GLU A 353 17.40 17.06 13.78
C GLU A 353 17.14 16.82 15.28
N TYR A 354 17.51 15.65 15.80
CA TYR A 354 17.18 15.25 17.17
C TYR A 354 18.42 14.80 17.94
N ARG A 355 18.36 14.86 19.28
CA ARG A 355 19.42 14.30 20.14
C ARG A 355 19.65 12.80 19.91
N ARG A 356 18.61 12.06 19.54
CA ARG A 356 18.67 10.63 19.25
C ARG A 356 19.04 10.43 17.79
N GLN A 357 20.18 9.79 17.52
CA GLN A 357 20.60 9.55 16.14
C GLN A 357 20.02 8.25 15.55
N THR A 358 19.71 7.26 16.39
CA THR A 358 19.15 5.97 15.96
C THR A 358 17.74 5.76 16.49
N VAL A 359 16.93 5.01 15.74
CA VAL A 359 15.57 4.62 16.18
C VAL A 359 15.60 3.79 17.47
N THR A 360 16.65 2.99 17.67
CA THR A 360 16.87 2.16 18.87
C THR A 360 17.12 2.99 20.14
N SER A 361 17.39 4.29 19.99
CA SER A 361 17.47 5.23 21.11
C SER A 361 16.10 5.81 21.50
N THR A 362 15.05 5.50 20.73
CA THR A 362 13.69 5.97 21.01
C THR A 362 12.99 5.01 21.98
N PRO A 363 12.19 5.51 22.94
CA PRO A 363 11.62 4.65 23.98
C PRO A 363 10.60 3.65 23.45
N CYS A 364 9.80 4.04 22.46
CA CYS A 364 8.72 3.23 21.88
C CYS A 364 8.70 3.44 20.37
N TRP A 365 8.87 2.38 19.60
CA TRP A 365 8.79 2.43 18.14
C TRP A 365 8.31 1.11 17.55
N ILE A 366 7.86 1.16 16.31
CA ILE A 366 7.43 0.01 15.53
C ILE A 366 8.20 -0.06 14.22
N GLU A 367 8.40 -1.29 13.77
CA GLU A 367 8.90 -1.62 12.45
C GLU A 367 7.77 -2.26 11.65
N ILE A 368 7.49 -1.71 10.47
CA ILE A 368 6.41 -2.12 9.59
C ILE A 368 7.05 -2.73 8.35
N HIS A 369 6.75 -3.99 8.07
CA HIS A 369 7.14 -4.70 6.87
C HIS A 369 5.97 -4.76 5.90
N LEU A 370 6.15 -4.26 4.68
CA LEU A 370 5.14 -4.32 3.63
C LEU A 370 5.28 -5.62 2.85
N ASN A 371 4.38 -6.58 3.12
CA ASN A 371 4.50 -7.95 2.64
C ASN A 371 4.34 -8.05 1.12
N GLY A 372 3.50 -7.18 0.50
CA GLY A 372 3.31 -7.16 -0.95
C GLY A 372 4.61 -6.80 -1.69
N PRO A 373 5.19 -5.61 -1.44
CA PRO A 373 6.49 -5.22 -1.97
C PRO A 373 7.61 -6.23 -1.67
N LEU A 374 7.66 -6.79 -0.46
CA LEU A 374 8.65 -7.84 -0.10
C LEU A 374 8.48 -9.10 -0.95
N GLN A 375 7.25 -9.61 -1.10
CA GLN A 375 6.99 -10.80 -1.91
C GLN A 375 7.32 -10.57 -3.38
N TRP A 376 7.07 -9.36 -3.89
CA TRP A 376 7.44 -9.03 -5.26
C TRP A 376 8.95 -9.00 -5.45
N LEU A 377 9.66 -8.37 -4.51
CA LEU A 377 11.11 -8.30 -4.49
C LEU A 377 11.75 -9.69 -4.40
N ASP A 378 11.25 -10.56 -3.51
CA ASP A 378 11.70 -11.94 -3.33
C ASP A 378 11.62 -12.75 -4.63
N ARG A 379 10.51 -12.61 -5.38
CA ARG A 379 10.36 -13.27 -6.69
C ARG A 379 11.33 -12.75 -7.73
N VAL A 380 11.62 -11.45 -7.74
CA VAL A 380 12.62 -10.86 -8.65
C VAL A 380 14.01 -11.35 -8.30
N LEU A 381 14.40 -11.30 -7.02
CA LEU A 381 15.70 -11.78 -6.55
C LEU A 381 15.92 -13.27 -6.85
N THR A 382 14.89 -14.11 -6.65
CA THR A 382 14.95 -15.55 -6.96
C THR A 382 15.26 -15.81 -8.44
N GLN A 383 14.85 -14.92 -9.35
CA GLN A 383 15.11 -15.04 -10.78
C GLN A 383 16.47 -14.45 -11.22
N MET A 384 17.07 -13.56 -10.42
CA MET A 384 18.34 -12.89 -10.76
C MET A 384 19.59 -13.72 -10.46
N GLY A 385 19.48 -14.86 -9.77
CA GLY A 385 20.62 -15.71 -9.41
C GLY A 385 21.35 -15.26 -8.15
N SER A 386 22.61 -15.68 -7.97
CA SER A 386 23.44 -15.33 -6.80
C SER A 386 24.27 -14.05 -7.01
N PRO A 387 24.71 -13.38 -5.93
CA PRO A 387 25.69 -12.30 -6.03
C PRO A 387 26.94 -12.75 -6.81
N GLY A 388 27.50 -11.86 -7.65
CA GLY A 388 28.70 -12.17 -8.44
C GLY A 388 29.98 -12.37 -7.62
N LEU A 389 29.96 -12.00 -6.33
CA LEU A 389 31.08 -12.22 -5.40
C LEU A 389 30.76 -13.38 -4.46
N PRO A 390 31.55 -14.47 -4.48
CA PRO A 390 31.38 -15.55 -3.53
C PRO A 390 31.75 -15.09 -2.12
N CYS A 391 30.92 -15.42 -1.14
CA CYS A 391 31.22 -15.15 0.26
C CYS A 391 32.16 -16.24 0.80
N SER A 392 33.26 -15.82 1.45
CA SER A 392 34.18 -16.76 2.09
C SER A 392 33.51 -17.40 3.32
N SER A 393 33.66 -18.71 3.49
CA SER A 393 33.22 -19.40 4.71
C SER A 393 34.17 -19.22 5.90
N MET A 394 35.28 -18.51 5.70
CA MET A 394 36.40 -18.40 6.66
C MET A 394 36.69 -16.96 7.12
N SER A 395 35.88 -15.99 6.69
CA SER A 395 36.03 -14.56 7.02
C SER A 395 35.35 -14.15 8.31
#